data_AF-A0A7C7QU32-F1
#
_entry.id   AF-A0A7C7QU32-F1
#
_cell.length_a   1.000
_cell.length_b   1.000
_cell.length_c   1.000
_cell.angle_alpha   90.00
_cell.angle_beta   90.00
_cell.angle_gamma   90.00
#
_symmetry.space_group_name_H-M   'P 1'
#
loop_
_entity.id
_entity.type
_entity.pdbx_description
1 polymer ?
#
loop_
_entity_poly.entity_id
_entity_poly.type
_entity_poly.pdbx_seq_one_letter_code
_entity_poly.pdbx_strand_id
1 'polypeptide(L)'
;MERARKLGYISRQSIIIWSFVNRLSKQLQMGEGFSEHHIFGAYAHDENHFLLMMPRRELKAWLQELVIYHGADLKGLVQILPTTGARKGMGMGDVLCRAVYHEARFPMDQLRVRFYSAPYQILQPHTRDQQGLLTFEVSEFLGLLEMAAVFRTVLRPEEQASLYELLNLEDPSEEQFYWGRFTGYLNQEARDMLSAWRIRQWPKDRIKLLYELVDYVAFYQTH
;
A
#
# COMPACT_ATOMS: atom_id res chain seq x y z
N MET A 1 16.90 -22.71 -14.51
CA MET A 1 16.06 -21.57 -14.92
C MET A 1 14.80 -21.38 -14.06
N GLU A 2 14.17 -22.45 -13.57
CA GLU A 2 12.93 -22.38 -12.78
C GLU A 2 13.07 -21.65 -11.43
N ARG A 3 14.18 -21.86 -10.71
CA ARG A 3 14.51 -21.12 -9.47
C ARG A 3 14.63 -19.60 -9.69
N ALA A 4 15.23 -19.18 -10.80
CA ALA A 4 15.36 -17.75 -11.13
C ALA A 4 14.00 -17.11 -11.48
N ARG A 5 13.10 -17.85 -12.12
CA ARG A 5 11.71 -17.39 -12.37
C ARG A 5 10.92 -17.24 -11.06
N LYS A 6 11.05 -18.20 -10.14
CA LYS A 6 10.42 -18.13 -8.80
C LYS A 6 10.93 -16.92 -7.99
N LEU A 7 12.25 -16.67 -7.99
CA LEU A 7 12.85 -15.49 -7.35
C LEU A 7 12.35 -14.18 -7.96
N GLY A 8 12.22 -14.11 -9.28
CA GLY A 8 11.66 -12.93 -9.96
C GLY A 8 10.20 -12.66 -9.62
N TYR A 9 9.39 -13.71 -9.41
CA TYR A 9 8.01 -13.58 -8.96
C TYR A 9 7.93 -13.10 -7.51
N ILE A 10 8.68 -13.74 -6.61
CA ILE A 10 8.74 -13.37 -5.19
C ILE A 10 9.14 -11.91 -5.05
N SER A 11 10.25 -11.49 -5.68
CA SER A 11 10.71 -10.10 -5.66
C SER A 11 9.60 -9.11 -6.03
N ARG A 12 8.87 -9.34 -7.14
CA ARG A 12 7.78 -8.43 -7.56
C ARG A 12 6.58 -8.39 -6.61
N GLN A 13 6.41 -9.43 -5.80
CA GLN A 13 5.39 -9.50 -4.76
C GLN A 13 5.94 -9.10 -3.38
N SER A 14 7.21 -8.71 -3.29
CA SER A 14 7.84 -8.24 -2.07
C SER A 14 7.84 -6.72 -1.99
N ILE A 15 7.77 -6.23 -0.76
CA ILE A 15 8.01 -4.84 -0.39
C ILE A 15 9.17 -4.76 0.60
N ILE A 16 9.78 -3.60 0.63
CA ILE A 16 10.73 -3.17 1.64
C ILE A 16 10.08 -2.08 2.47
N ILE A 17 10.22 -2.18 3.78
CA ILE A 17 9.80 -1.17 4.73
C ILE A 17 11.06 -0.59 5.34
N TRP A 18 11.29 0.69 5.12
CA TRP A 18 12.30 1.47 5.82
C TRP A 18 11.60 2.37 6.81
N SER A 19 12.00 2.32 8.08
CA SER A 19 11.28 3.05 9.11
C SER A 19 12.22 3.67 10.13
N PHE A 20 11.84 4.87 10.56
CA PHE A 20 12.47 5.65 11.61
C PHE A 20 11.41 5.98 12.64
N VAL A 21 11.53 5.40 13.83
CA VAL A 21 10.57 5.51 14.92
C VAL A 21 11.26 5.96 16.20
N ASN A 22 10.49 6.56 17.11
CA ASN A 22 10.99 6.99 18.42
C ASN A 22 11.41 5.83 19.35
N ARG A 23 10.98 4.59 19.06
CA ARG A 23 11.38 3.39 19.81
C ARG A 23 11.12 2.12 19.01
N LEU A 24 12.13 1.27 18.86
CA LEU A 24 11.96 -0.06 18.29
C LEU A 24 11.43 -1.09 19.31
N SER A 25 10.60 -2.01 18.81
CA SER A 25 10.18 -3.20 19.56
C SER A 25 11.36 -4.16 19.75
N LYS A 26 11.39 -4.90 20.87
CA LYS A 26 12.41 -5.95 21.07
C LYS A 26 12.36 -7.02 19.99
N GLN A 27 11.18 -7.35 19.49
CA GLN A 27 10.99 -8.36 18.44
C GLN A 27 11.59 -7.91 17.10
N LEU A 28 11.41 -6.63 16.74
CA LEU A 28 12.05 -6.04 15.56
C LEU A 28 13.57 -5.93 15.73
N GLN A 29 14.06 -5.62 16.94
CA GLN A 29 15.49 -5.62 17.26
C GLN A 29 16.12 -7.01 17.14
N MET A 30 15.37 -8.06 17.47
CA MET A 30 15.80 -9.46 17.35
C MET A 30 15.76 -9.97 15.91
N GLY A 31 15.21 -9.20 14.97
CA GLY A 31 15.14 -9.57 13.56
C GLY A 31 14.04 -10.60 13.24
N GLU A 32 13.22 -10.95 14.22
CA GLU A 32 12.19 -11.99 14.11
C GLU A 32 10.87 -11.46 13.51
N GLY A 33 10.74 -10.14 13.35
CA GLY A 33 9.49 -9.52 12.93
C GLY A 33 8.45 -9.59 14.05
N PHE A 34 7.17 -9.54 13.69
CA PHE A 34 6.09 -9.86 14.62
C PHE A 34 5.63 -11.31 14.40
N SER A 35 5.28 -12.01 15.48
CA SER A 35 5.21 -13.48 15.57
C SER A 35 4.25 -14.18 14.60
N GLU A 36 3.34 -13.45 13.94
CA GLU A 36 2.34 -14.01 13.02
C GLU A 36 2.59 -13.69 11.54
N HIS A 37 3.53 -12.80 11.21
CA HIS A 37 3.74 -12.33 9.84
C HIS A 37 4.89 -13.03 9.14
N HIS A 38 4.65 -13.50 7.92
CA HIS A 38 5.69 -14.04 7.05
C HIS A 38 6.59 -12.90 6.56
N ILE A 39 7.71 -12.67 7.22
CA ILE A 39 8.74 -11.74 6.76
C ILE A 39 9.86 -12.51 6.04
N PHE A 40 10.47 -11.89 5.04
CA PHE A 40 11.66 -12.45 4.38
C PHE A 40 12.93 -12.18 5.18
N GLY A 41 12.95 -11.09 5.95
CA GLY A 41 14.04 -10.75 6.85
C GLY A 41 13.92 -9.33 7.37
N ALA A 42 14.51 -9.09 8.55
CA ALA A 42 14.55 -7.80 9.21
C ALA A 42 16.00 -7.45 9.60
N TYR A 43 16.29 -6.16 9.64
CA TYR A 43 17.57 -5.61 10.03
C TYR A 43 17.33 -4.33 10.83
N ALA A 44 17.75 -4.34 12.10
CA ALA A 44 17.80 -3.13 12.91
C ALA A 44 19.12 -2.39 12.62
N HIS A 45 19.03 -1.15 12.19
CA HIS A 45 20.21 -0.34 11.91
C HIS A 45 20.75 0.32 13.18
N ASP A 46 19.84 0.86 14.00
CA ASP A 46 20.13 1.43 15.33
C ASP A 46 18.90 1.29 16.23
N GLU A 47 18.79 2.08 17.32
CA GLU A 47 17.68 2.02 18.28
C GLU A 47 16.33 2.54 17.73
N ASN A 48 16.36 3.26 16.61
CA ASN A 48 15.23 3.98 16.03
C ASN A 48 14.96 3.59 14.57
N HIS A 49 15.92 3.00 13.88
CA HIS A 49 15.83 2.65 12.47
C HIS A 49 15.78 1.15 12.24
N PHE A 50 14.86 0.71 11.39
CA PHE A 50 14.81 -0.66 10.92
C PHE A 50 14.45 -0.77 9.45
N LEU A 51 14.93 -1.85 8.85
CA LEU A 51 14.64 -2.29 7.51
C LEU A 51 13.97 -3.66 7.59
N LEU A 52 12.85 -3.83 6.90
CA LEU A 52 12.11 -5.07 6.84
C LEU A 52 11.78 -5.41 5.38
N MET A 53 11.82 -6.68 5.02
CA MET A 53 11.34 -7.18 3.74
C MET A 53 10.25 -8.22 3.96
N MET A 54 9.13 -8.11 3.25
CA MET A 54 7.97 -8.98 3.42
C MET A 54 7.13 -9.08 2.13
N PRO A 55 6.22 -10.07 2.00
CA PRO A 55 5.24 -10.10 0.92
C PRO A 55 4.29 -8.89 1.04
N ARG A 56 3.98 -8.26 -0.08
CA ARG A 56 3.16 -7.04 -0.12
C ARG A 56 1.76 -7.20 0.47
N ARG A 57 1.18 -8.40 0.38
CA ARG A 57 -0.18 -8.70 0.89
C ARG A 57 -0.27 -8.85 2.40
N GLU A 58 0.88 -9.04 3.07
CA GLU A 58 0.96 -9.10 4.52
C GLU A 58 1.00 -7.70 5.15
N LEU A 59 1.13 -6.64 4.33
CA LEU A 59 1.32 -5.26 4.78
C LEU A 59 0.25 -4.81 5.78
N LYS A 60 -1.02 -5.07 5.48
CA LYS A 60 -2.13 -4.61 6.31
C LYS A 60 -2.06 -5.24 7.71
N ALA A 61 -1.98 -6.56 7.77
CA ALA A 61 -1.97 -7.27 9.04
C ALA A 61 -0.72 -6.90 9.86
N TRP A 62 0.44 -6.75 9.20
CA TRP A 62 1.67 -6.32 9.86
C TRP A 62 1.56 -4.91 10.44
N LEU A 63 0.96 -3.98 9.70
CA LEU A 63 0.77 -2.61 10.16
C LEU A 63 -0.27 -2.52 11.29
N GLN A 64 -1.31 -3.37 11.27
CA GLN A 64 -2.26 -3.50 12.38
C GLN A 64 -1.55 -3.99 13.64
N GLU A 65 -0.72 -5.02 13.53
CA GLU A 65 0.04 -5.56 14.66
C GLU A 65 1.02 -4.52 15.24
N LEU A 66 1.73 -3.78 14.38
CA LEU A 66 2.60 -2.67 14.79
C LEU A 66 1.85 -1.64 15.65
N VAL A 67 0.65 -1.24 15.22
CA VAL A 67 -0.19 -0.27 15.94
C VAL A 67 -0.78 -0.87 17.21
N ILE A 68 -1.15 -2.15 17.23
CA ILE A 68 -1.69 -2.82 18.43
C ILE A 68 -0.63 -2.91 19.54
N TYR A 69 0.62 -3.29 19.21
CA TYR A 69 1.65 -3.45 20.22
C TYR A 69 2.18 -2.14 20.79
N HIS A 70 2.25 -1.09 19.97
CA HIS A 70 2.86 0.17 20.39
C HIS A 70 1.88 1.32 20.59
N GLY A 71 0.63 1.16 20.16
CA GLY A 71 -0.43 2.14 20.34
C GLY A 71 -0.07 3.52 19.78
N ALA A 72 -0.58 4.56 20.46
CA ALA A 72 -0.31 5.96 20.14
C ALA A 72 1.11 6.43 20.53
N ASP A 73 1.88 5.59 21.22
CA ASP A 73 3.22 5.94 21.69
C ASP A 73 4.27 5.79 20.58
N LEU A 74 4.00 4.99 19.54
CA LEU A 74 4.86 4.90 18.36
C LEU A 74 4.71 6.16 17.51
N LYS A 75 5.82 6.83 17.26
CA LYS A 75 5.88 8.04 16.44
C LYS A 75 7.02 7.93 15.45
N GLY A 76 6.86 8.60 14.32
CA GLY A 76 7.88 8.64 13.26
C GLY A 76 7.31 8.26 11.91
N LEU A 77 8.14 7.63 11.10
CA LEU A 77 7.88 7.39 9.70
C LEU A 77 8.07 5.92 9.32
N VAL A 78 7.10 5.37 8.62
CA VAL A 78 7.17 4.07 7.94
C VAL A 78 7.11 4.32 6.44
N GLN A 79 8.18 4.02 5.71
CA GLN A 79 8.23 4.15 4.25
C GLN A 79 8.09 2.78 3.60
N ILE A 80 7.02 2.62 2.81
CA ILE A 80 6.70 1.37 2.09
C ILE A 80 7.17 1.52 0.64
N LEU A 81 8.08 0.64 0.25
CA LEU A 81 8.80 0.71 -1.01
C LEU A 81 8.68 -0.64 -1.75
N PRO A 82 8.25 -0.66 -3.02
CA PRO A 82 8.23 -1.88 -3.80
C PRO A 82 9.64 -2.22 -4.25
N THR A 83 9.93 -3.50 -4.50
CA THR A 83 11.26 -3.85 -5.00
C THR A 83 11.45 -3.40 -6.46
N THR A 84 12.63 -2.86 -6.75
CA THR A 84 13.12 -2.67 -8.11
C THR A 84 13.45 -4.06 -8.65
N GLY A 85 12.56 -4.65 -9.44
CA GLY A 85 12.88 -5.89 -10.14
C GLY A 85 14.16 -5.76 -11.00
N ALA A 86 14.57 -6.82 -11.68
CA ALA A 86 15.84 -6.89 -12.44
C ALA A 86 15.94 -5.99 -13.70
N ARG A 87 15.25 -4.84 -13.76
CA ARG A 87 15.36 -3.87 -14.87
C ARG A 87 16.57 -2.95 -14.65
N LYS A 88 17.27 -2.63 -15.74
CA LYS A 88 18.39 -1.69 -15.74
C LYS A 88 17.87 -0.28 -15.45
N GLY A 89 18.49 0.43 -14.52
CA GLY A 89 18.16 1.81 -14.16
C GLY A 89 18.46 2.11 -12.69
N MET A 90 17.45 1.95 -11.84
CA MET A 90 17.53 2.21 -10.40
C MET A 90 17.54 0.90 -9.62
N GLY A 91 18.57 0.71 -8.79
CA GLY A 91 18.63 -0.43 -7.87
C GLY A 91 17.99 -0.12 -6.52
N MET A 92 17.76 -1.16 -5.70
CA MET A 92 17.24 -0.96 -4.34
C MET A 92 18.17 -0.13 -3.46
N GLY A 93 19.48 -0.17 -3.69
CA GLY A 93 20.42 0.72 -3.00
C GLY A 93 20.10 2.20 -3.24
N ASP A 94 19.84 2.59 -4.49
CA ASP A 94 19.48 3.97 -4.85
C ASP A 94 18.15 4.40 -4.21
N VAL A 95 17.17 3.49 -4.18
CA VAL A 95 15.88 3.72 -3.52
C VAL A 95 16.06 3.95 -2.02
N LEU A 96 16.83 3.10 -1.34
CA LEU A 96 17.05 3.20 0.09
C LEU A 96 17.84 4.45 0.46
N CYS A 97 18.90 4.79 -0.28
CA CYS A 97 19.64 6.04 -0.07
C CYS A 97 18.71 7.27 -0.14
N ARG A 98 17.75 7.26 -1.08
CA ARG A 98 16.75 8.33 -1.18
C ARG A 98 15.73 8.30 -0.03
N ALA A 99 15.30 7.12 0.39
CA ALA A 99 14.38 6.98 1.53
C ALA A 99 14.99 7.57 2.80
N VAL A 100 16.26 7.25 3.08
CA VAL A 100 17.03 7.80 4.21
C VAL A 100 17.16 9.32 4.07
N TYR A 101 17.50 9.82 2.87
CA TYR A 101 17.61 11.27 2.65
C TYR A 101 16.28 12.02 2.90
N HIS A 102 15.15 11.44 2.51
CA HIS A 102 13.83 12.05 2.66
C HIS A 102 13.22 11.93 4.06
N GLU A 103 13.76 11.06 4.89
CA GLU A 103 13.36 10.86 6.28
C GLU A 103 13.83 12.01 7.19
N ALA A 104 15.03 12.53 6.98
CA ALA A 104 15.73 13.48 7.86
C ALA A 104 14.97 14.79 8.19
N ARG A 105 13.81 15.01 7.58
CA ARG A 105 12.96 16.20 7.77
C ARG A 105 11.58 15.89 8.34
N PHE A 106 11.29 14.66 8.73
CA PHE A 106 9.97 14.31 9.26
C PHE A 106 9.82 14.63 10.75
N PRO A 107 8.69 15.25 11.15
CA PRO A 107 8.37 15.42 12.56
C PRO A 107 8.07 14.07 13.24
N MET A 108 8.47 13.97 14.51
CA MET A 108 8.19 12.85 15.42
C MET A 108 6.93 13.12 16.27
N ASP A 109 5.88 13.64 15.64
CA ASP A 109 4.62 14.02 16.30
C ASP A 109 3.63 12.85 16.39
N GLN A 110 3.56 12.07 15.31
CA GLN A 110 2.68 10.91 15.16
C GLN A 110 3.33 9.85 14.27
N LEU A 111 2.74 8.65 14.18
CA LEU A 111 3.17 7.64 13.21
C LEU A 111 2.56 7.95 11.85
N ARG A 112 3.43 8.19 10.86
CA ARG A 112 3.05 8.46 9.48
C ARG A 112 3.54 7.36 8.56
N VAL A 113 2.78 7.09 7.52
CA VAL A 113 3.12 6.14 6.46
C VAL A 113 3.38 6.92 5.18
N ARG A 114 4.54 6.68 4.55
CA ARG A 114 4.79 7.05 3.16
C ARG A 114 4.66 5.85 2.26
N PHE A 115 3.69 5.88 1.36
CA PHE A 115 3.41 4.80 0.43
C PHE A 115 3.88 5.14 -0.98
N TYR A 116 4.79 4.31 -1.50
CA TYR A 116 5.17 4.32 -2.90
C TYR A 116 4.65 3.04 -3.55
N SER A 117 3.86 3.16 -4.61
CA SER A 117 3.36 2.01 -5.36
C SER A 117 4.32 1.56 -6.45
N ALA A 118 5.29 2.42 -6.84
CA ALA A 118 6.36 2.08 -7.76
C ALA A 118 7.70 2.74 -7.36
N PRO A 119 8.87 2.12 -7.62
CA PRO A 119 10.15 2.61 -7.09
C PRO A 119 10.53 4.00 -7.57
N TYR A 120 10.23 4.33 -8.84
CA TYR A 120 10.57 5.61 -9.44
C TYR A 120 9.83 6.80 -8.80
N GLN A 121 8.75 6.57 -8.05
CA GLN A 121 7.98 7.63 -7.40
C GLN A 121 8.79 8.35 -6.31
N ILE A 122 9.81 7.70 -5.75
CA ILE A 122 10.73 8.33 -4.80
C ILE A 122 11.63 9.40 -5.45
N LEU A 123 11.66 9.47 -6.79
CA LEU A 123 12.41 10.52 -7.50
C LEU A 123 11.74 11.89 -7.39
N GLN A 124 10.40 11.91 -7.34
CA GLN A 124 9.58 13.12 -7.34
C GLN A 124 8.46 12.98 -6.29
N PRO A 125 8.81 12.87 -5.00
CA PRO A 125 7.82 12.62 -3.95
C PRO A 125 6.83 13.79 -3.82
N HIS A 126 7.27 15.02 -4.08
CA HIS A 126 6.47 16.23 -3.92
C HIS A 126 5.17 16.24 -4.73
N THR A 127 5.19 15.72 -5.97
CA THR A 127 4.00 15.69 -6.83
C THR A 127 2.92 14.80 -6.22
N ARG A 128 3.28 13.63 -5.70
CA ARG A 128 2.32 12.73 -5.04
C ARG A 128 1.86 13.27 -3.69
N ASP A 129 2.75 13.92 -2.95
CA ASP A 129 2.41 14.54 -1.67
C ASP A 129 1.37 15.66 -1.85
N GLN A 130 1.53 16.51 -2.88
CA GLN A 130 0.55 17.54 -3.25
C GLN A 130 -0.82 16.97 -3.67
N GLN A 131 -0.85 15.74 -4.19
CA GLN A 131 -2.07 15.02 -4.56
C GLN A 131 -2.69 14.25 -3.38
N GLY A 132 -2.07 14.26 -2.19
CA GLY A 132 -2.53 13.46 -1.05
C GLY A 132 -2.33 11.95 -1.26
N LEU A 133 -1.33 11.55 -2.04
CA LEU A 133 -1.09 10.17 -2.47
C LEU A 133 0.15 9.50 -1.86
N LEU A 134 0.85 10.21 -1.00
CA LEU A 134 2.15 9.78 -0.47
C LEU A 134 2.12 9.58 1.04
N THR A 135 1.83 10.64 1.79
CA THR A 135 1.98 10.66 3.24
C THR A 135 0.62 10.60 3.91
N PHE A 136 0.44 9.64 4.82
CA PHE A 136 -0.81 9.40 5.54
C PHE A 136 -0.53 9.28 7.03
N GLU A 137 -1.51 9.59 7.87
CA GLU A 137 -1.50 9.05 9.23
C GLU A 137 -1.66 7.52 9.18
N VAL A 138 -1.05 6.78 10.10
CA VAL A 138 -1.16 5.31 10.10
C VAL A 138 -2.62 4.82 10.17
N SER A 139 -3.47 5.50 10.93
CA SER A 139 -4.90 5.15 11.09
C SER A 139 -5.67 5.33 9.78
N GLU A 140 -5.45 6.45 9.10
CA GLU A 140 -5.99 6.74 7.77
C GLU A 140 -5.53 5.70 6.74
N PHE A 141 -4.24 5.39 6.73
CA PHE A 141 -3.68 4.42 5.79
C PHE A 141 -4.22 3.01 6.03
N LEU A 142 -4.39 2.60 7.29
CA LEU A 142 -5.06 1.34 7.63
C LEU A 142 -6.51 1.30 7.12
N GLY A 143 -7.24 2.41 7.23
CA GLY A 143 -8.57 2.56 6.64
C GLY A 143 -8.58 2.42 5.12
N LEU A 144 -7.57 2.96 4.43
CA LEU A 144 -7.42 2.81 2.98
C LEU A 144 -7.11 1.35 2.58
N LEU A 145 -6.24 0.66 3.34
CA LEU A 145 -5.97 -0.77 3.12
C LEU A 145 -7.22 -1.64 3.39
N GLU A 146 -8.01 -1.31 4.41
CA GLU A 146 -9.30 -1.94 4.68
C GLU A 146 -10.25 -1.82 3.48
N MET A 147 -10.43 -0.59 2.97
CA MET A 147 -11.26 -0.34 1.79
C MET A 147 -10.74 -1.11 0.57
N ALA A 148 -9.43 -1.13 0.33
CA ALA A 148 -8.84 -1.89 -0.76
C ALA A 148 -9.10 -3.40 -0.63
N ALA A 149 -9.05 -3.95 0.58
CA ALA A 149 -9.32 -5.37 0.84
C ALA A 149 -10.79 -5.73 0.57
N VAL A 150 -11.73 -4.88 1.04
CA VAL A 150 -13.16 -5.05 0.75
C VAL A 150 -13.40 -4.96 -0.75
N PHE A 151 -12.89 -3.92 -1.42
CA PHE A 151 -13.02 -3.72 -2.86
C PHE A 151 -12.52 -4.93 -3.66
N ARG A 152 -11.34 -5.44 -3.30
CA ARG A 152 -10.71 -6.61 -3.92
C ARG A 152 -11.53 -7.88 -3.73
N THR A 153 -12.21 -8.02 -2.61
CA THR A 153 -13.00 -9.21 -2.26
C THR A 153 -14.36 -9.21 -2.93
N VAL A 154 -15.03 -8.06 -2.92
CA VAL A 154 -16.41 -7.91 -3.40
C VAL A 154 -16.48 -7.87 -4.93
N LEU A 155 -15.52 -7.20 -5.58
CA LEU A 155 -15.48 -7.09 -7.04
C LEU A 155 -14.46 -8.05 -7.64
N ARG A 156 -14.87 -8.72 -8.71
CA ARG A 156 -13.98 -9.57 -9.52
C ARG A 156 -13.00 -8.71 -10.33
N PRO A 157 -11.84 -9.25 -10.72
CA PRO A 157 -10.84 -8.48 -11.48
C PRO A 157 -11.38 -7.79 -12.73
N GLU A 158 -12.28 -8.45 -13.47
CA GLU A 158 -12.95 -7.89 -14.65
C GLU A 158 -13.90 -6.73 -14.29
N GLU A 159 -14.63 -6.84 -13.19
CA GLU A 159 -15.52 -5.79 -12.68
C GLU A 159 -14.71 -4.57 -12.23
N GLN A 160 -13.57 -4.80 -11.57
CA GLN A 160 -12.62 -3.75 -11.20
C GLN A 160 -12.08 -3.04 -12.45
N ALA A 161 -11.67 -3.79 -13.48
CA ALA A 161 -11.18 -3.18 -14.72
C ALA A 161 -12.25 -2.32 -15.41
N SER A 162 -13.48 -2.84 -15.55
CA SER A 162 -14.59 -2.09 -16.14
C SER A 162 -14.97 -0.86 -15.33
N LEU A 163 -14.95 -0.94 -14.00
CA LEU A 163 -15.19 0.22 -13.14
C LEU A 163 -14.11 1.29 -13.31
N TYR A 164 -12.85 0.89 -13.44
CA TYR A 164 -11.75 1.82 -13.68
C TYR A 164 -11.93 2.59 -14.99
N GLU A 165 -12.27 1.88 -16.07
CA GLU A 165 -12.55 2.50 -17.37
C GLU A 165 -13.72 3.48 -17.27
N LEU A 166 -14.81 3.05 -16.64
CA LEU A 166 -16.03 3.83 -16.46
C LEU A 166 -15.80 5.13 -15.68
N LEU A 167 -15.00 5.08 -14.60
CA LEU A 167 -14.67 6.25 -13.78
C LEU A 167 -13.69 7.22 -14.46
N ASN A 168 -13.06 6.79 -15.56
CA ASN A 168 -12.15 7.62 -16.35
C ASN A 168 -12.73 8.09 -17.69
N LEU A 169 -14.02 7.82 -17.96
CA LEU A 169 -14.70 8.37 -19.13
C LEU A 169 -14.77 9.89 -19.05
N GLU A 170 -14.60 10.54 -20.21
CA GLU A 170 -14.68 12.00 -20.34
C GLU A 170 -16.08 12.47 -20.76
N ASP A 171 -16.87 11.62 -21.41
CA ASP A 171 -18.23 11.95 -21.89
C ASP A 171 -19.29 11.67 -20.80
N PRO A 172 -19.95 12.70 -20.26
CA PRO A 172 -20.97 12.54 -19.21
C PRO A 172 -22.23 11.79 -19.67
N SER A 173 -22.56 11.86 -20.97
CA SER A 173 -23.76 11.22 -21.51
C SER A 173 -23.58 9.71 -21.65
N GLU A 174 -22.39 9.28 -22.04
CA GLU A 174 -21.98 7.88 -22.06
C GLU A 174 -21.84 7.32 -20.64
N GLU A 175 -21.30 8.10 -19.70
CA GLU A 175 -21.11 7.68 -18.31
C GLU A 175 -22.41 7.17 -17.68
N GLN A 176 -23.51 7.92 -17.78
CA GLN A 176 -24.77 7.53 -17.14
C GLN A 176 -25.34 6.23 -17.73
N PHE A 177 -25.22 6.05 -19.05
CA PHE A 177 -25.69 4.85 -19.74
C PHE A 177 -24.84 3.62 -19.39
N TYR A 178 -23.51 3.73 -19.46
CA TYR A 178 -22.61 2.64 -19.10
C TYR A 178 -22.67 2.31 -17.61
N TRP A 179 -22.92 3.30 -16.74
CA TRP A 179 -23.13 3.07 -15.31
C TRP A 179 -24.37 2.22 -15.01
N GLY A 180 -25.48 2.49 -15.70
CA GLY A 180 -26.69 1.66 -15.57
C GLY A 180 -26.46 0.21 -15.98
N ARG A 181 -25.70 -0.01 -17.07
CA ARG A 181 -25.35 -1.36 -17.54
C ARG A 181 -24.39 -2.08 -16.59
N PHE A 182 -23.33 -1.39 -16.17
CA PHE A 182 -22.35 -1.92 -15.25
C PHE A 182 -23.00 -2.35 -13.93
N THR A 183 -23.80 -1.48 -13.32
CA THR A 183 -24.53 -1.81 -12.08
C THR A 183 -25.53 -2.94 -12.28
N GLY A 184 -26.17 -3.05 -13.44
CA GLY A 184 -27.08 -4.17 -13.74
C GLY A 184 -26.41 -5.55 -13.80
N TYR A 185 -25.11 -5.61 -14.08
CA TYR A 185 -24.32 -6.85 -14.11
C TYR A 185 -23.78 -7.26 -12.73
N LEU A 186 -23.58 -6.30 -11.82
CA LEU A 186 -23.03 -6.55 -10.50
C LEU A 186 -24.01 -7.29 -9.57
N ASN A 187 -23.44 -8.09 -8.66
CA ASN A 187 -24.20 -8.66 -7.56
C ASN A 187 -24.72 -7.57 -6.58
N GLN A 188 -25.58 -7.95 -5.64
CA GLN A 188 -26.17 -6.99 -4.69
C GLN A 188 -25.11 -6.34 -3.78
N GLU A 189 -24.20 -7.13 -3.23
CA GLU A 189 -23.15 -6.67 -2.32
C GLU A 189 -22.23 -5.62 -2.97
N ALA A 190 -21.80 -5.86 -4.21
CA ALA A 190 -20.99 -4.94 -4.99
C ALA A 190 -21.73 -3.62 -5.27
N ARG A 191 -23.02 -3.68 -5.63
CA ARG A 191 -23.83 -2.48 -5.84
C ARG A 191 -23.96 -1.66 -4.56
N ASP A 192 -24.24 -2.31 -3.44
CA ASP A 192 -24.41 -1.64 -2.15
C ASP A 192 -23.10 -1.00 -1.68
N MET A 193 -21.97 -1.70 -1.82
CA MET A 193 -20.64 -1.14 -1.53
C MET A 193 -20.37 0.12 -2.36
N LEU A 194 -20.52 0.04 -3.69
CA LEU A 194 -20.22 1.17 -4.58
C LEU A 194 -21.16 2.37 -4.34
N SER A 195 -22.43 2.10 -4.03
CA SER A 195 -23.43 3.12 -3.68
C SER A 195 -23.09 3.79 -2.35
N ALA A 196 -22.82 3.00 -1.31
CA ALA A 196 -22.46 3.50 0.03
C ALA A 196 -21.19 4.36 -0.02
N TRP A 197 -20.21 3.97 -0.84
CA TRP A 197 -18.97 4.72 -1.01
C TRP A 197 -19.12 5.97 -1.86
N ARG A 198 -20.21 6.11 -2.62
CA ARG A 198 -20.41 7.18 -3.61
C ARG A 198 -19.21 7.32 -4.56
N ILE A 199 -18.69 6.19 -5.03
CA ILE A 199 -17.39 6.14 -5.73
C ILE A 199 -17.31 7.04 -6.97
N ARG A 200 -18.44 7.31 -7.62
CA ARG A 200 -18.55 8.22 -8.77
C ARG A 200 -18.12 9.65 -8.47
N GLN A 201 -18.24 10.07 -7.21
CA GLN A 201 -17.91 11.42 -6.76
C GLN A 201 -16.48 11.51 -6.22
N TRP A 202 -15.71 10.42 -6.26
CA TRP A 202 -14.37 10.44 -5.72
C TRP A 202 -13.41 11.21 -6.64
N PRO A 203 -12.42 11.91 -6.06
CA PRO A 203 -11.32 12.46 -6.83
C PRO A 203 -10.56 11.36 -7.59
N LYS A 204 -10.09 11.67 -8.81
CA LYS A 204 -9.33 10.73 -9.66
C LYS A 204 -8.11 10.16 -8.94
N ASP A 205 -7.43 10.98 -8.15
CA ASP A 205 -6.27 10.56 -7.35
C ASP A 205 -6.66 9.51 -6.30
N ARG A 206 -7.80 9.66 -5.62
CA ARG A 206 -8.30 8.67 -4.65
C ARG A 206 -8.64 7.35 -5.32
N ILE A 207 -9.24 7.38 -6.52
CA ILE A 207 -9.51 6.18 -7.33
C ILE A 207 -8.18 5.51 -7.68
N LYS A 208 -7.22 6.26 -8.22
CA LYS A 208 -5.87 5.74 -8.53
C LYS A 208 -5.22 5.07 -7.32
N LEU A 209 -5.28 5.69 -6.15
CA LEU A 209 -4.74 5.12 -4.91
C LEU A 209 -5.40 3.78 -4.54
N LEU A 210 -6.73 3.69 -4.63
CA LEU A 210 -7.45 2.45 -4.36
C LEU A 210 -6.92 1.31 -5.25
N TYR A 211 -6.79 1.53 -6.56
CA TYR A 211 -6.28 0.52 -7.49
C TYR A 211 -4.81 0.18 -7.23
N GLU A 212 -3.99 1.15 -6.83
CA GLU A 212 -2.61 0.90 -6.40
C GLU A 212 -2.57 0.01 -5.14
N LEU A 213 -3.47 0.22 -4.16
CA LEU A 213 -3.53 -0.51 -2.90
C LEU A 213 -4.13 -1.91 -3.01
N VAL A 214 -5.02 -2.17 -3.97
CA VAL A 214 -5.58 -3.51 -4.25
C VAL A 214 -4.48 -4.55 -4.41
N ASP A 215 -3.32 -4.15 -4.93
CA ASP A 215 -2.17 -5.02 -5.13
C ASP A 215 -1.41 -5.39 -3.83
N TYR A 216 -1.68 -4.67 -2.74
CA TYR A 216 -1.00 -4.79 -1.44
C TYR A 216 -1.88 -5.42 -0.35
N VAL A 217 -3.07 -5.89 -0.70
CA VAL A 217 -4.00 -6.49 0.25
C VAL A 217 -4.37 -7.90 -0.16
N ALA A 218 -4.56 -8.78 0.82
CA ALA A 218 -5.17 -10.08 0.62
C ALA A 218 -6.69 -9.96 0.41
N PHE A 219 -7.31 -11.01 -0.12
CA PHE A 219 -8.76 -11.16 -0.06
C PHE A 219 -9.17 -11.42 1.39
N TYR A 220 -10.35 -10.98 1.81
CA TYR A 220 -10.96 -11.60 2.97
C TYR A 220 -11.19 -13.08 2.67
N GLN A 221 -10.87 -13.93 3.63
CA GLN A 221 -11.34 -15.30 3.58
C GLN A 221 -12.86 -15.22 3.66
N THR A 222 -13.54 -15.31 2.53
CA THR A 222 -14.96 -15.63 2.48
C THR A 222 -15.09 -17.01 3.11
N HIS A 223 -15.69 -17.06 4.30
CA HIS A 223 -16.06 -18.31 4.97
C HIS A 223 -16.98 -19.16 4.09
#